data_AF-A0A0Q9YIH8-F1
#
_entry.id   AF-A0A0Q9YIH8-F1
#
_cell.length_a   1.000
_cell.length_b   1.000
_cell.length_c   1.000
_cell.angle_alpha   90.00
_cell.angle_beta   90.00
_cell.angle_gamma   90.00
#
_symmetry.space_group_name_H-M   'P 1'
#
loop_
_entity.id
_entity.type
_entity.pdbx_description
1 polymer ?
#
loop_
_entity_poly.entity_id
_entity_poly.type
_entity_poly.pdbx_seq_one_letter_code
_entity_poly.pdbx_strand_id
1 'polypeptide(L)'
;MIKEFEFYHGVFFSSMLHATHNKISFQSYSTEDNASYVIDEKIGLYIKYSTKRLSPWRFSFYKRHQDKMLEMKTRFNELLLILVCHHDGIVILNFDEIKQILDNVHEEIEWVSVARTRGKMYTINGSNGKLQLKVARNDFHGKIFTSKY
;
A
#
# COMPACT_ATOMS: atom_id res chain seq x y z
N MET A 1 -10.63 -15.10 17.93
CA MET A 1 -9.38 -15.05 17.15
C MET A 1 -9.43 -13.78 16.30
N ILE A 2 -8.36 -12.98 16.27
CA ILE A 2 -8.32 -11.73 15.48
C ILE A 2 -8.33 -12.09 13.99
N LYS A 3 -9.09 -11.38 13.15
CA LYS A 3 -9.08 -11.65 11.71
C LYS A 3 -7.73 -11.22 11.13
N GLU A 4 -7.18 -11.98 10.18
CA GLU A 4 -5.83 -11.72 9.66
C GLU A 4 -5.67 -10.30 9.11
N PHE A 5 -6.65 -9.79 8.37
CA PHE A 5 -6.59 -8.43 7.84
C PHE A 5 -6.55 -7.37 8.96
N GLU A 6 -7.29 -7.56 10.05
CA GLU A 6 -7.28 -6.65 11.20
C GLU A 6 -5.90 -6.64 11.86
N PHE A 7 -5.26 -7.81 11.97
CA PHE A 7 -3.91 -7.93 12.49
C PHE A 7 -2.90 -7.17 11.62
N TYR A 8 -2.85 -7.43 10.30
CA TYR A 8 -1.87 -6.80 9.42
C TYR A 8 -2.15 -5.31 9.14
N HIS A 9 -3.42 -4.92 8.98
CA HIS A 9 -3.78 -3.51 8.78
C HIS A 9 -3.51 -2.72 10.07
N GLY A 10 -3.74 -3.32 11.24
CA GLY A 10 -3.42 -2.73 12.53
C GLY A 10 -1.94 -2.37 12.69
N VAL A 11 -1.03 -3.20 12.16
CA VAL A 11 0.42 -2.88 12.14
C VAL A 11 0.70 -1.58 11.41
N PHE A 12 0.05 -1.35 10.26
CA PHE A 12 0.19 -0.10 9.52
C PHE A 12 -0.36 1.10 10.30
N PHE A 13 -1.56 1.01 10.86
CA PHE A 13 -2.16 2.11 11.61
C PHE A 13 -1.36 2.47 12.86
N SER A 14 -0.92 1.46 13.62
CA SER A 14 -0.04 1.65 14.77
C SER A 14 1.28 2.30 14.36
N SER A 15 1.92 1.81 13.30
CA SER A 15 3.17 2.38 12.78
C SER A 15 3.00 3.85 12.35
N MET A 16 1.88 4.17 11.68
CA MET A 16 1.57 5.55 11.27
C MET A 16 1.44 6.47 12.48
N LEU A 17 0.65 6.06 13.48
CA LEU A 17 0.42 6.85 14.69
C LEU A 17 1.71 7.08 15.48
N HIS A 18 2.65 6.13 15.46
CA HIS A 18 3.96 6.32 16.09
C HIS A 18 4.91 7.21 15.27
N ALA A 19 4.76 7.26 13.94
CA ALA A 19 5.58 8.10 13.08
C ALA A 19 5.13 9.57 13.08
N THR A 20 3.86 9.85 13.36
CA THR A 20 3.31 11.21 13.39
C THR A 20 3.10 11.72 14.81
N HIS A 21 3.33 13.01 15.03
CA HIS A 21 2.92 13.71 16.25
C HIS A 21 1.65 14.55 16.06
N ASN A 22 1.09 14.55 14.85
CA ASN A 22 -0.13 15.28 14.51
C ASN A 22 -1.37 14.40 14.70
N LYS A 23 -2.52 15.04 14.94
CA LYS A 23 -3.82 14.36 14.89
C LYS A 23 -4.04 13.78 13.49
N ILE A 24 -4.43 12.51 13.44
CA ILE A 24 -4.83 11.81 12.21
C ILE A 24 -6.18 11.14 12.46
N SER A 25 -7.06 11.19 11.48
CA SER A 25 -8.32 10.44 11.44
C SER A 25 -8.29 9.37 10.36
N PHE A 26 -8.86 8.21 10.66
CA PHE A 26 -9.02 7.10 9.73
C PHE A 26 -10.48 6.73 9.61
N GLN A 27 -10.94 6.48 8.38
CA GLN A 27 -12.29 6.00 8.10
C GLN A 27 -12.23 4.87 7.05
N SER A 28 -13.16 3.91 7.11
CA SER A 28 -13.32 2.93 6.03
C SER A 28 -13.86 3.65 4.80
N TYR A 29 -13.32 3.35 3.61
CA TYR A 29 -13.80 3.97 2.38
C TYR A 29 -15.08 3.30 1.86
N SER A 30 -15.14 1.97 1.92
CA SER A 30 -16.27 1.17 1.45
C SER A 30 -16.64 0.09 2.47
N THR A 31 -17.89 -0.37 2.42
CA THR A 31 -18.36 -1.56 3.15
C THR A 31 -18.17 -2.85 2.34
N GLU A 32 -17.90 -2.74 1.03
CA GLU A 32 -17.71 -3.87 0.12
C GLU A 32 -16.28 -4.43 0.14
N ASP A 33 -15.32 -3.65 0.65
CA ASP A 33 -13.91 -4.01 0.71
C ASP A 33 -13.30 -3.63 2.07
N ASN A 34 -12.64 -4.59 2.71
CA ASN A 34 -11.95 -4.40 3.98
C ASN A 34 -10.51 -3.87 3.84
N ALA A 35 -10.05 -3.61 2.61
CA ALA A 35 -8.72 -3.09 2.30
C ALA A 35 -8.70 -1.57 2.08
N SER A 36 -9.85 -0.91 1.99
CA SER A 36 -9.95 0.49 1.56
C SER A 36 -10.26 1.46 2.71
N TYR A 37 -9.43 2.49 2.86
CA TYR A 37 -9.54 3.48 3.93
C TYR A 37 -9.28 4.90 3.42
N VAL A 38 -9.60 5.89 4.25
CA VAL A 38 -9.31 7.30 3.99
C VAL A 38 -8.64 7.92 5.21
N ILE A 39 -7.55 8.66 5.00
CA ILE A 39 -6.91 9.51 6.00
C ILE A 39 -7.41 10.95 5.83
N ASP A 40 -7.87 11.56 6.93
CA ASP A 40 -8.25 12.98 7.00
C ASP A 40 -9.17 13.45 5.87
N GLU A 41 -10.01 12.54 5.38
CA GLU A 41 -10.94 12.74 4.25
C GLU A 41 -10.27 13.18 2.94
N LYS A 42 -8.95 13.01 2.84
CA LYS A 42 -8.11 13.59 1.77
C LYS A 42 -7.20 12.62 1.07
N ILE A 43 -6.77 11.54 1.74
CA ILE A 43 -5.83 10.58 1.15
C ILE A 43 -6.47 9.22 1.15
N GLY A 44 -6.63 8.64 -0.04
CA GLY A 44 -7.06 7.26 -0.19
C GLY A 44 -5.95 6.30 0.23
N LEU A 45 -6.32 5.22 0.93
CA LEU A 45 -5.43 4.11 1.25
C LEU A 45 -6.01 2.80 0.75
N TYR A 46 -5.15 2.00 0.14
CA TYR A 46 -5.46 0.62 -0.19
C TYR A 46 -4.43 -0.31 0.45
N ILE A 47 -4.84 -1.21 1.35
CA ILE A 47 -3.92 -2.05 2.12
C ILE A 47 -4.01 -3.49 1.65
N LYS A 48 -2.86 -4.08 1.33
CA LYS A 48 -2.71 -5.52 1.16
C LYS A 48 -1.62 -6.07 2.06
N TYR A 49 -1.75 -7.33 2.42
CA TYR A 49 -0.80 -8.02 3.28
C TYR A 49 -0.43 -9.39 2.70
N SER A 50 0.72 -9.88 3.15
CA SER A 50 1.15 -11.26 2.89
C SER A 50 1.43 -11.96 4.20
N THR A 51 0.92 -13.18 4.33
CA THR A 51 1.17 -14.05 5.49
C THR A 51 2.46 -14.87 5.33
N LYS A 52 3.09 -14.81 4.16
CA LYS A 52 4.31 -15.57 3.87
C LYS A 52 5.48 -15.05 4.71
N ARG A 53 6.18 -15.95 5.41
CA ARG A 53 7.29 -15.57 6.30
C ARG A 53 8.50 -14.97 5.58
N LEU A 54 8.80 -15.45 4.37
CA LEU A 54 10.02 -15.11 3.63
C LEU A 54 9.69 -14.47 2.28
N SER A 55 10.53 -13.53 1.86
CA SER A 55 10.43 -12.91 0.54
C SER A 55 10.71 -13.92 -0.60
N PRO A 56 10.21 -13.69 -1.83
CA PRO A 56 9.34 -12.58 -2.22
C PRO A 56 7.90 -12.75 -1.71
N TRP A 57 7.30 -11.64 -1.31
CA TRP A 57 5.88 -11.50 -0.97
C TRP A 57 5.11 -11.09 -2.21
N ARG A 58 4.11 -11.87 -2.60
CA ARG A 58 3.29 -11.61 -3.79
C ARG A 58 1.90 -11.16 -3.36
N PHE A 59 1.42 -10.11 -4.01
CA PHE A 59 0.12 -9.49 -3.78
C PHE A 59 -0.64 -9.52 -5.11
N SER A 60 -1.76 -10.22 -5.16
CA SER A 60 -2.59 -10.29 -6.37
C SER A 60 -3.55 -9.12 -6.41
N PHE A 61 -3.75 -8.52 -7.58
CA PHE A 61 -4.69 -7.44 -7.85
C PHE A 61 -5.69 -7.92 -8.87
N TYR A 62 -6.95 -8.07 -8.44
CA TYR A 62 -8.03 -8.28 -9.39
C TYR A 62 -8.39 -6.95 -10.04
N LYS A 63 -9.00 -6.97 -11.23
CA LYS A 63 -9.51 -5.77 -11.91
C LYS A 63 -10.28 -4.83 -10.97
N ARG A 64 -11.19 -5.39 -10.16
CA ARG A 64 -11.97 -4.64 -9.15
C ARG A 64 -11.11 -3.87 -8.14
N HIS A 65 -9.93 -4.36 -7.80
CA HIS A 65 -9.01 -3.70 -6.88
C HIS A 65 -8.34 -2.50 -7.55
N GLN A 66 -7.90 -2.65 -8.80
CA GLN A 66 -7.33 -1.56 -9.58
C GLN A 66 -8.38 -0.47 -9.88
N ASP A 67 -9.59 -0.88 -10.26
CA ASP A 67 -10.72 0.02 -10.49
C ASP A 67 -11.06 0.82 -9.21
N LYS A 68 -11.11 0.15 -8.05
CA LYS A 68 -11.33 0.82 -6.76
C LYS A 68 -10.21 1.82 -6.42
N MET A 69 -8.96 1.45 -6.66
CA MET A 69 -7.82 2.34 -6.45
C MET A 69 -7.92 3.58 -7.36
N LEU A 70 -8.27 3.41 -8.63
CA LEU A 70 -8.48 4.52 -9.56
C LEU A 70 -9.65 5.44 -9.14
N GLU A 71 -10.75 4.84 -8.68
CA GLU A 71 -11.89 5.58 -8.11
C GLU A 71 -11.44 6.46 -6.93
N MET A 72 -10.71 5.89 -5.97
CA MET A 72 -10.18 6.62 -4.81
C MET A 72 -9.21 7.73 -5.23
N LYS A 73 -8.28 7.46 -6.16
CA LYS A 73 -7.36 8.47 -6.69
C LYS A 73 -8.10 9.62 -7.36
N THR A 74 -9.17 9.33 -8.11
CA THR A 74 -9.99 10.34 -8.78
C THR A 74 -10.73 11.21 -7.76
N ARG A 75 -11.26 10.59 -6.69
CA ARG A 75 -12.02 11.28 -5.66
C ARG A 75 -11.16 12.17 -4.75
N PHE A 76 -10.00 11.67 -4.33
CA PHE A 76 -9.17 12.29 -3.30
C PHE A 76 -7.93 13.00 -3.87
N ASN A 77 -7.66 12.85 -5.16
CA ASN A 77 -6.43 13.26 -5.84
C ASN A 77 -5.14 12.61 -5.30
N GLU A 78 -5.18 11.92 -4.17
CA GLU A 78 -4.05 11.19 -3.60
C GLU A 78 -4.48 9.78 -3.20
N LEU A 79 -3.65 8.80 -3.56
CA LEU A 79 -3.84 7.40 -3.21
C LEU A 79 -2.49 6.76 -2.89
N LEU A 80 -2.47 6.03 -1.78
CA LEU A 80 -1.34 5.22 -1.37
C LEU A 80 -1.73 3.74 -1.31
N LEU A 81 -0.93 2.88 -1.95
CA LEU A 81 -0.96 1.44 -1.77
C LEU A 81 0.02 1.03 -0.68
N ILE A 82 -0.49 0.32 0.31
CA ILE A 82 0.27 -0.19 1.45
C ILE A 82 0.42 -1.71 1.30
N LEU A 83 1.66 -2.19 1.27
CA LEU A 83 2.00 -3.61 1.14
C LEU A 83 2.71 -4.07 2.42
N VAL A 84 1.98 -4.79 3.27
CA VAL A 84 2.49 -5.34 4.54
C VAL A 84 3.18 -6.68 4.27
N CYS A 85 4.51 -6.68 4.39
CA CYS A 85 5.39 -7.83 4.11
C CYS A 85 5.57 -8.69 5.36
N HIS A 86 4.49 -9.33 5.83
CA HIS A 86 4.46 -10.11 7.06
C HIS A 86 5.06 -9.32 8.25
N HIS A 87 6.09 -9.85 8.93
CA HIS A 87 6.81 -9.18 10.02
C HIS A 87 8.02 -8.36 9.55
N ASP A 88 8.37 -8.38 8.26
CA ASP A 88 9.58 -7.70 7.78
C ASP A 88 9.40 -6.19 7.71
N GLY A 89 8.29 -5.70 7.18
CA GLY A 89 8.02 -4.26 7.14
C GLY A 89 6.89 -3.88 6.18
N ILE A 90 6.73 -2.57 6.00
CA ILE A 90 5.69 -1.98 5.18
C ILE A 90 6.32 -1.25 3.99
N VAL A 91 5.80 -1.52 2.81
CA VAL A 91 6.11 -0.77 1.59
C VAL A 91 4.91 0.11 1.24
N ILE A 92 5.18 1.37 0.92
CA ILE A 92 4.17 2.36 0.54
C ILE A 92 4.47 2.81 -0.88
N LEU A 93 3.45 2.83 -1.74
CA LEU A 93 3.54 3.27 -3.12
C LEU A 93 2.48 4.33 -3.41
N ASN A 94 2.88 5.43 -4.05
CA ASN A 94 1.93 6.41 -4.57
C ASN A 94 1.31 5.91 -5.89
N PHE A 95 0.30 6.61 -6.38
CA PHE A 95 -0.42 6.18 -7.59
C PHE A 95 0.48 6.03 -8.82
N ASP A 96 1.41 6.97 -9.05
CA ASP A 96 2.30 6.91 -10.20
C ASP A 96 3.24 5.70 -10.15
N GLU A 97 3.76 5.38 -8.96
CA GLU A 97 4.57 4.18 -8.73
C GLU A 97 3.75 2.90 -8.95
N ILE A 98 2.46 2.88 -8.56
CA ILE A 98 1.56 1.75 -8.84
C ILE A 98 1.41 1.59 -10.36
N LYS A 99 1.16 2.68 -11.10
CA LYS A 99 1.01 2.64 -12.55
C LYS A 99 2.32 2.30 -13.27
N GLN A 100 3.48 2.52 -12.67
CA GLN A 100 4.75 2.02 -13.23
C GLN A 100 4.89 0.48 -13.18
N ILE A 101 4.22 -0.20 -12.23
CA ILE A 101 4.35 -1.65 -12.04
C ILE A 101 3.13 -2.44 -12.53
N LEU A 102 1.94 -1.85 -12.55
CA LEU A 102 0.67 -2.45 -12.99
C LEU A 102 0.04 -1.74 -14.21
N ASP A 103 0.73 -0.75 -14.80
CA ASP A 103 0.22 0.07 -15.92
C ASP A 103 -1.20 0.65 -15.74
N ASN A 104 -1.80 1.21 -16.79
CA ASN A 104 -3.14 1.82 -16.75
C ASN A 104 -4.25 0.89 -17.27
N VAL A 105 -3.90 -0.28 -17.79
CA VAL A 105 -4.83 -1.28 -18.32
C VAL A 105 -5.10 -2.30 -17.24
N HIS A 106 -6.30 -2.25 -16.65
CA HIS A 106 -6.66 -3.15 -15.57
C HIS A 106 -7.07 -4.53 -16.12
N GLU A 107 -6.17 -5.51 -16.02
CA GLU A 107 -6.45 -6.89 -16.41
C GLU A 107 -7.24 -7.61 -15.32
N GLU A 108 -7.79 -8.80 -15.63
CA GLU A 108 -8.58 -9.59 -14.69
C GLU A 108 -7.81 -9.91 -13.40
N ILE A 109 -6.53 -10.30 -13.55
CA ILE A 109 -5.63 -10.59 -12.43
C ILE A 109 -4.21 -10.15 -12.77
N GLU A 110 -3.67 -9.29 -11.93
CA GLU A 110 -2.29 -8.81 -11.95
C GLU A 110 -1.62 -9.08 -10.61
N TRP A 111 -0.33 -8.78 -10.51
CA TRP A 111 0.40 -9.02 -9.27
C TRP A 111 1.54 -8.04 -9.06
N VAL A 112 1.83 -7.77 -7.79
CA VAL A 112 3.03 -7.09 -7.33
C VAL A 112 3.84 -8.05 -6.46
N SER A 113 5.14 -8.13 -6.68
CA SER A 113 6.10 -8.93 -5.95
C SER A 113 7.10 -8.02 -5.26
N VAL A 114 7.16 -8.12 -3.94
CA VAL A 114 8.10 -7.40 -3.09
C VAL A 114 9.15 -8.37 -2.58
N ALA A 115 10.42 -8.07 -2.81
CA ALA A 115 11.55 -8.86 -2.36
C ALA A 115 12.50 -8.02 -1.51
N ARG A 116 13.18 -8.66 -0.55
CA ARG A 116 14.22 -8.00 0.23
C ARG A 116 15.30 -8.97 0.67
N THR A 117 16.55 -8.59 0.44
CA THR A 117 17.72 -9.25 1.06
C THR A 117 18.04 -8.56 2.39
N ARG A 118 18.54 -9.33 3.36
CA ARG A 118 18.92 -8.83 4.69
C ARG A 118 19.79 -7.56 4.59
N GLY A 119 19.39 -6.50 5.31
CA GLY A 119 20.10 -5.22 5.35
C GLY A 119 19.97 -4.34 4.10
N LYS A 120 19.27 -4.79 3.05
CA LYS A 120 19.04 -4.00 1.83
C LYS A 120 17.66 -3.36 1.85
N MET A 121 17.42 -2.44 0.91
CA MET A 121 16.09 -1.88 0.62
C MET A 121 15.22 -2.89 -0.14
N TYR A 122 13.91 -2.62 -0.23
CA TYR A 122 12.97 -3.46 -0.97
C TYR A 122 13.16 -3.34 -2.49
N THR A 123 12.90 -4.43 -3.21
CA THR A 123 12.78 -4.46 -4.68
C THR A 123 11.35 -4.83 -5.04
N ILE A 124 10.77 -4.09 -5.99
CA ILE A 124 9.36 -4.20 -6.35
C ILE A 124 9.24 -4.46 -7.83
N ASN A 125 8.54 -5.54 -8.18
CA ASN A 125 8.21 -5.90 -9.55
C ASN A 125 6.70 -6.08 -9.67
N GLY A 126 6.10 -5.63 -10.75
CA GLY A 126 4.71 -5.95 -11.09
C GLY A 126 4.63 -6.82 -12.34
N SER A 127 3.42 -7.19 -12.72
CA SER A 127 3.12 -7.91 -13.96
C SER A 127 3.51 -7.13 -15.21
N ASN A 128 3.44 -5.79 -15.17
CA ASN A 128 3.54 -4.93 -16.34
C ASN A 128 4.79 -4.04 -16.32
N GLY A 129 5.58 -4.11 -15.24
CA GLY A 129 6.78 -3.30 -15.11
C GLY A 129 7.59 -3.62 -13.86
N LYS A 130 8.69 -2.88 -13.69
CA LYS A 130 9.53 -2.95 -12.49
C LYS A 130 9.75 -1.55 -11.97
N LEU A 131 9.62 -1.38 -10.67
CA LEU A 131 10.08 -0.15 -10.04
C LEU A 131 11.61 -0.24 -9.97
N GLN A 132 12.33 0.63 -10.68
CA GLN A 132 13.79 0.71 -10.55
C GLN A 132 14.23 1.22 -9.17
N LEU A 133 13.29 1.83 -8.44
CA LEU A 133 13.53 2.45 -7.15
C LEU A 133 13.43 1.43 -6.00
N LYS A 134 14.40 1.55 -5.12
CA LYS A 134 14.48 0.79 -3.87
C LYS A 134 13.74 1.57 -2.79
N VAL A 135 12.71 0.98 -2.19
CA VAL A 135 11.91 1.63 -1.14
C VAL A 135 12.54 1.34 0.23
N ALA A 136 12.68 2.37 1.06
CA ALA A 136 13.16 2.22 2.43
C ALA A 136 12.10 1.55 3.32
N ARG A 137 12.56 0.86 4.36
CA ARG A 137 11.66 0.24 5.35
C ARG A 137 10.94 1.35 6.09
N ASN A 138 9.60 1.39 6.01
CA ASN A 138 8.76 2.32 6.75
C ASN A 138 8.96 3.80 6.37
N ASP A 139 9.09 4.11 5.07
CA ASP A 139 9.18 5.50 4.56
C ASP A 139 7.83 6.22 4.58
N PHE A 140 7.28 6.43 5.78
CA PHE A 140 6.00 7.09 5.98
C PHE A 140 6.10 8.59 5.68
N HIS A 141 7.20 9.23 6.07
CA HIS A 141 7.30 10.69 6.08
C HIS A 141 7.34 11.30 4.68
N GLY A 142 8.14 10.73 3.77
CA GLY A 142 8.32 11.25 2.41
C GLY A 142 7.16 10.99 1.45
N LYS A 143 6.16 10.18 1.84
CA LYS A 143 5.02 9.85 0.96
C LYS A 143 3.68 10.38 1.44
N ILE A 144 3.52 10.64 2.75
CA ILE A 144 2.23 11.08 3.32
C ILE A 144 2.25 12.57 3.69
N PHE A 145 3.42 13.14 4.03
CA PHE A 145 3.52 14.53 4.50
C PHE A 145 4.12 15.50 3.48
N THR A 146 4.42 15.05 2.27
CA THR A 146 5.04 15.86 1.19
C THR A 146 4.08 16.88 0.57
N SER A 147 2.79 16.86 0.94
CA SER A 147 1.80 17.89 0.54
C SER A 147 1.83 19.14 1.44
N LYS A 148 2.92 19.38 2.17
CA LYS A 148 3.18 20.65 2.84
C LYS A 148 4.62 21.06 2.56
N TYR A 149 4.80 21.90 1.54
CA TYR A 149 5.32 23.28 1.59
C TYR A 149 5.48 23.80 0.16
#